data_AF-W1XYE1-F1
#
_entry.id   AF-W1XYE1-F1
#
_cell.length_a   1.000
_cell.length_b   1.000
_cell.length_c   1.000
_cell.angle_alpha   90.00
_cell.angle_beta   90.00
_cell.angle_gamma   90.00
#
_symmetry.space_group_name_H-M   'P 1'
#
loop_
_entity.id
_entity.type
_entity.pdbx_description
1 polymer ?
#
loop_
_entity_poly.entity_id
_entity_poly.type
_entity_poly.pdbx_seq_one_letter_code
_entity_poly.pdbx_strand_id
1 'polypeptide(L)'
;HITLPVLATVIGGFAALTMLTKNSFLDEVRKQYVVTARAKGVSEKNILWKHVFRNAMLLVIAGFPATFISMFFTGSLLIEVMFSLNGLGLLGYEATVSRDY
;
A
#
# COMPACT_ATOMS: atom_id res chain seq x y z
N HIS A 1 16.22 19.58 -9.08
CA HIS A 1 16.40 19.14 -7.67
C HIS A 1 15.38 18.10 -7.19
N ILE A 2 14.33 17.75 -7.95
CA ILE A 2 13.29 16.79 -7.51
C ILE A 2 13.63 15.33 -7.86
N THR A 3 14.56 15.10 -8.79
CA THR A 3 14.92 13.78 -9.32
C THR A 3 15.55 12.85 -8.28
N LEU A 4 16.45 13.36 -7.44
CA LEU A 4 17.11 12.59 -6.39
C LEU A 4 16.13 12.12 -5.29
N PRO A 5 15.27 13.01 -4.71
CA PRO A 5 14.25 12.57 -3.75
C PRO A 5 13.24 11.59 -4.36
N VAL A 6 12.78 11.84 -5.60
CA VAL A 6 11.82 10.94 -6.27
C VAL A 6 12.43 9.55 -6.46
N LEU A 7 13.67 9.45 -6.93
CA LEU A 7 14.35 8.16 -7.06
C LEU A 7 14.50 7.44 -5.72
N ALA A 8 14.91 8.15 -4.68
CA ALA A 8 15.06 7.57 -3.34
C ALA A 8 13.73 7.02 -2.82
N THR A 9 12.63 7.77 -2.97
CA THR A 9 11.29 7.34 -2.55
C THR A 9 10.77 6.17 -3.39
N VAL A 10 11.00 6.17 -4.71
CA VAL A 10 10.60 5.07 -5.59
C VAL A 10 11.33 3.78 -5.23
N ILE A 11 12.65 3.83 -5.05
CA ILE A 11 13.45 2.66 -4.67
C ILE A 11 13.04 2.16 -3.28
N GLY A 12 12.85 3.05 -2.31
CA GLY A 12 12.39 2.70 -0.97
C GLY A 12 11.01 2.05 -0.98
N GLY A 13 10.05 2.62 -1.71
CA GLY A 13 8.71 2.06 -1.87
C GLY A 13 8.73 0.70 -2.57
N PHE A 14 9.54 0.55 -3.62
CA PHE A 14 9.70 -0.71 -4.34
C PHE A 14 10.30 -1.82 -3.45
N ALA A 15 11.32 -1.50 -2.66
CA ALA A 15 11.92 -2.43 -1.72
C ALA A 15 10.91 -2.89 -0.65
N ALA A 16 10.15 -1.96 -0.08
CA ALA A 16 9.10 -2.25 0.89
C ALA A 16 8.00 -3.16 0.30
N LEU A 17 7.52 -2.84 -0.90
CA LEU A 17 6.50 -3.64 -1.59
C LEU A 17 7.00 -5.05 -1.91
N THR A 18 8.26 -5.18 -2.33
CA THR A 18 8.88 -6.48 -2.62
C THR A 18 8.99 -7.34 -1.36
N MET A 19 9.45 -6.76 -0.24
CA MET A 19 9.51 -7.46 1.04
C MET A 19 8.11 -7.89 1.52
N LEU A 20 7.13 -6.99 1.46
CA LEU A 20 5.75 -7.28 1.85
C LEU A 20 5.15 -8.41 1.02
N THR A 21 5.37 -8.38 -0.30
CA THR A 21 4.91 -9.43 -1.22
C THR A 21 5.59 -10.75 -0.87
N LYS A 22 6.92 -10.77 -0.71
CA LYS A 22 7.67 -11.98 -0.34
C LYS A 22 7.17 -12.59 0.98
N ASN A 23 6.95 -11.76 1.99
CA ASN A 23 6.44 -12.20 3.29
C ASN A 23 5.03 -12.79 3.15
N SER A 24 4.14 -12.09 2.44
CA SER A 24 2.77 -12.55 2.17
C SER A 24 2.77 -13.91 1.47
N PHE A 25 3.68 -14.14 0.51
CA PHE A 25 3.83 -15.44 -0.13
C PHE A 25 4.30 -16.54 0.82
N LEU A 26 5.29 -16.26 1.67
CA LEU A 26 5.81 -17.24 2.64
C LEU A 26 4.75 -17.66 3.66
N ASP A 27 3.96 -16.70 4.15
CA ASP A 27 2.85 -16.96 5.05
C ASP A 27 1.79 -17.83 4.37
N GLU A 28 1.50 -17.54 3.11
CA GLU A 28 0.47 -18.20 2.33
C GLU A 28 0.85 -19.65 1.96
N VAL A 29 2.12 -19.92 1.65
CA VAL A 29 2.65 -21.27 1.37
C VAL A 29 2.58 -22.19 2.61
N ARG A 30 2.65 -21.63 3.82
CA ARG A 30 2.61 -22.40 5.08
C ARG A 30 1.19 -22.76 5.53
N LYS A 31 0.15 -22.29 4.83
CA LYS A 31 -1.24 -22.54 5.21
C LYS A 31 -1.70 -23.97 4.87
N GLN A 32 -2.62 -24.49 5.67
CA GLN A 32 -3.11 -25.88 5.55
C GLN A 32 -3.74 -26.18 4.17
N TYR A 33 -4.39 -25.21 3.52
CA TYR A 33 -5.00 -25.44 2.22
C TYR A 33 -3.95 -25.77 1.12
N VAL A 34 -2.71 -25.28 1.24
CA VAL A 34 -1.60 -25.58 0.33
C VAL A 34 -1.17 -27.04 0.52
N VAL A 35 -1.07 -27.48 1.77
CA VAL A 35 -0.74 -28.88 2.13
C VAL A 35 -1.82 -29.82 1.60
N THR A 36 -3.11 -29.46 1.78
CA THR A 36 -4.23 -30.23 1.24
C THR A 36 -4.24 -30.26 -0.29
N ALA A 37 -3.94 -29.14 -0.95
CA ALA A 37 -3.87 -29.08 -2.42
C ALA A 37 -2.72 -29.96 -2.96
N ARG A 38 -1.57 -29.98 -2.28
CA ARG A 38 -0.45 -30.88 -2.60
C ARG A 38 -0.85 -32.35 -2.39
N ALA A 39 -1.55 -32.67 -1.30
CA ALA A 39 -2.06 -34.02 -1.03
C ALA A 39 -3.09 -34.50 -2.07
N LYS A 40 -3.85 -33.57 -2.67
CA LYS A 40 -4.76 -33.85 -3.80
C LYS A 40 -4.05 -34.05 -5.15
N GLY A 41 -2.73 -33.94 -5.21
CA GLY A 41 -1.95 -34.11 -6.44
C GLY A 41 -1.99 -32.91 -7.39
N VAL A 42 -2.37 -31.72 -6.92
CA VAL A 42 -2.34 -30.50 -7.74
C VAL A 42 -0.87 -30.11 -7.99
N SER A 43 -0.55 -29.77 -9.25
CA SER A 43 0.80 -29.33 -9.61
C SER A 43 1.20 -28.06 -8.85
N GLU A 44 2.46 -27.99 -8.40
CA GLU A 44 2.94 -26.85 -7.60
C GLU A 44 2.78 -25.51 -8.32
N LYS A 45 2.94 -25.49 -9.65
CA LYS A 45 2.74 -24.31 -10.48
C LYS A 45 1.29 -23.81 -10.40
N ASN A 46 0.31 -24.70 -10.40
CA ASN A 46 -1.09 -24.32 -10.24
C ASN A 46 -1.38 -23.81 -8.82
N ILE A 47 -0.78 -24.43 -7.80
CA ILE A 47 -0.94 -23.99 -6.41
C ILE A 47 -0.37 -22.57 -6.22
N LEU A 48 0.83 -22.31 -6.75
CA LEU A 48 1.45 -20.99 -6.67
C LEU A 48 0.61 -19.92 -7.37
N TRP A 49 0.20 -20.14 -8.63
CA TRP A 49 -0.47 -19.10 -9.41
C TRP A 49 -1.95 -18.91 -9.08
N LYS A 50 -2.70 -19.99 -8.81
CA LYS A 50 -4.15 -19.87 -8.55
C LYS A 50 -4.51 -19.68 -7.09
N HIS A 51 -3.75 -20.25 -6.17
CA HIS A 51 -4.07 -20.19 -4.75
C HIS A 51 -3.19 -19.19 -4.01
N VAL A 52 -1.88 -19.40 -4.01
CA VAL A 52 -0.94 -18.60 -3.21
C VAL A 52 -0.88 -17.15 -3.72
N PHE A 53 -0.68 -16.94 -5.03
CA PHE A 53 -0.60 -15.59 -5.62
C PHE A 53 -1.90 -14.82 -5.41
N ARG A 54 -3.05 -15.46 -5.64
CA ARG A 54 -4.36 -14.83 -5.50
C ARG A 54 -4.63 -14.41 -4.05
N ASN A 55 -4.29 -15.25 -3.08
CA ASN A 55 -4.47 -14.90 -1.67
C ASN A 55 -3.43 -13.91 -1.15
N ALA A 56 -2.16 -14.04 -1.55
CA ALA A 56 -1.11 -13.10 -1.16
C ALA A 56 -1.39 -11.69 -1.71
N MET A 57 -1.97 -11.56 -2.91
CA MET A 57 -2.37 -10.26 -3.44
C MET A 57 -3.50 -9.59 -2.66
N LEU A 58 -4.34 -10.33 -1.93
CA LEU A 58 -5.40 -9.71 -1.13
C LEU A 58 -4.82 -8.81 -0.03
N LEU A 59 -3.67 -9.18 0.55
CA LEU A 59 -2.96 -8.33 1.51
C LEU A 59 -2.48 -7.02 0.87
N VAL A 60 -1.95 -7.09 -0.35
CA VAL A 60 -1.49 -5.90 -1.10
C VAL A 60 -2.67 -5.00 -1.46
N ILE A 61 -3.75 -5.58 -1.97
CA ILE A 61 -4.96 -4.85 -2.36
C ILE A 61 -5.64 -4.24 -1.14
N ALA A 62 -5.67 -4.92 0.00
CA ALA A 62 -6.24 -4.39 1.24
C ALA A 62 -5.46 -3.17 1.77
N GLY A 63 -4.15 -3.12 1.57
CA GLY A 63 -3.32 -1.97 1.95
C GLY A 63 -3.43 -0.77 0.98
N PHE A 64 -3.81 -1.02 -0.27
CA PHE A 64 -3.82 0.00 -1.32
C PHE A 64 -4.69 1.22 -1.01
N PRO A 65 -5.96 1.11 -0.53
CA PRO A 65 -6.80 2.27 -0.23
C PRO A 65 -6.16 3.21 0.78
N ALA A 66 -5.57 2.67 1.85
CA ALA A 66 -4.94 3.48 2.90
C ALA A 66 -3.72 4.23 2.35
N THR A 67 -2.84 3.54 1.62
CA THR A 67 -1.68 4.19 0.99
C THR A 67 -2.10 5.23 -0.05
N PHE A 68 -3.14 4.96 -0.83
CA PHE A 68 -3.67 5.88 -1.84
C PHE A 68 -4.23 7.15 -1.22
N ILE A 69 -5.06 7.03 -0.18
CA ILE A 69 -5.61 8.17 0.56
C ILE A 69 -4.47 9.02 1.14
N SER A 70 -3.53 8.40 1.85
CA SER A 70 -2.39 9.12 2.44
C SER A 70 -1.58 9.88 1.39
N MET A 71 -1.24 9.24 0.27
CA MET A 71 -0.48 9.88 -0.80
C MET A 71 -1.24 11.05 -1.44
N PHE A 72 -2.55 10.89 -1.65
CA PHE A 72 -3.40 11.94 -2.22
C PHE A 72 -3.51 13.14 -1.29
N PHE A 73 -3.76 12.92 0.01
CA PHE A 73 -3.83 13.99 1.01
C PHE A 73 -2.49 14.72 1.16
N THR A 74 -1.37 13.98 1.25
CA THR A 74 -0.03 14.60 1.30
C THR A 74 0.27 15.41 0.03
N GLY A 75 -0.11 14.91 -1.15
CA GLY A 75 0.05 15.64 -2.41
C GLY A 75 -0.81 16.90 -2.48
N SER A 76 -2.07 16.83 -2.08
CA SER A 76 -2.99 17.98 -2.03
C SER A 76 -2.47 19.07 -1.10
N LEU A 77 -2.04 18.69 0.12
CA LEU A 77 -1.46 19.63 1.09
C LEU A 77 -0.18 20.29 0.57
N LEU A 78 0.69 19.56 -0.12
CA LEU A 78 1.88 20.14 -0.73
C LEU A 78 1.53 21.21 -1.77
N ILE A 79 0.52 20.96 -2.61
CA ILE A 79 0.03 21.94 -3.60
C ILE A 79 -0.56 23.16 -2.90
N GLU A 80 -1.38 22.97 -1.86
CA GLU A 80 -1.96 24.06 -1.08
C GLU A 80 -0.87 24.97 -0.48
N VAL A 81 0.15 24.40 0.14
CA VAL A 81 1.27 25.16 0.75
C VAL A 81 2.12 25.85 -0.32
N MET A 82 2.44 25.18 -1.43
CA MET A 82 3.30 25.76 -2.48
C MET A 82 2.63 26.91 -3.26
N PHE A 83 1.33 26.81 -3.50
CA PHE A 83 0.58 27.81 -4.27
C PHE A 83 -0.20 28.80 -3.39
N SER A 84 -0.05 28.72 -2.06
CA SER A 84 -0.79 29.56 -1.10
C SER A 84 -2.31 29.53 -1.34
N LEU A 85 -2.83 28.35 -1.67
CA LEU A 85 -4.26 28.15 -1.93
C LEU A 85 -4.98 27.88 -0.61
N ASN A 86 -6.14 28.49 -0.44
CA ASN A 86 -7.04 28.29 0.70
C ASN A 86 -7.83 26.98 0.53
N GLY A 87 -7.17 25.84 0.75
CA GLY A 87 -7.75 24.50 0.57
C GLY A 87 -8.20 23.82 1.88
N LEU A 88 -8.31 22.49 1.84
CA LEU A 88 -8.84 21.69 2.96
C LEU A 88 -8.01 21.85 4.24
N GLY A 89 -6.72 22.18 4.13
CA GLY A 89 -5.85 22.47 5.28
C GLY A 89 -6.23 23.76 6.02
N LEU A 90 -6.53 24.84 5.30
CA LEU A 90 -6.98 26.10 5.91
C LEU A 90 -8.36 25.93 6.57
N LEU A 91 -9.30 25.27 5.89
CA LEU A 91 -10.63 25.00 6.44
C LEU A 91 -10.57 24.11 7.69
N GLY A 92 -9.66 23.13 7.74
CA GLY A 92 -9.40 22.33 8.94
C GLY A 92 -8.80 23.14 10.10
N TYR A 93 -7.88 24.06 9.79
CA TYR A 93 -7.31 25.00 10.77
C TYR A 93 -8.37 25.96 11.30
N GLU A 94 -9.14 26.62 10.43
CA GLU A 94 -10.27 27.48 10.80
C GLU A 94 -11.34 26.71 11.59
N ALA A 95 -11.65 25.46 11.24
CA ALA A 95 -12.58 24.62 11.99
C ALA A 95 -12.07 24.26 13.39
N THR A 96 -10.75 24.13 13.57
CA THR A 96 -10.14 23.89 14.89
C THR A 96 -10.15 25.18 15.73
N VAL A 97 -9.79 26.31 15.13
CA VAL A 97 -9.77 27.62 15.80
C VAL A 97 -11.19 28.12 16.13
N SER A 98 -12.18 27.88 15.26
CA SER A 98 -13.59 28.23 15.51
C SER A 98 -14.30 27.27 16.47
N ARG A 99 -13.69 26.14 16.83
CA ARG A 99 -14.21 25.23 17.86
C ARG A 99 -13.90 25.72 19.29
N ASP A 100 -12.85 26.53 19.44
CA ASP A 100 -12.40 27.09 20.71
C ASP A 100 -12.99 28.48 21.05
N TYR A 101 -14.03 28.92 20.31
CA TYR A 101 -14.89 30.06 20.66
C TYR A 101 -16.36 29.64 20.78
#